data_AF-A0A255ZN22-F1
#
_entry.id   AF-A0A255ZN22-F1
#
_cell.length_a   1.000
_cell.length_b   1.000
_cell.length_c   1.000
_cell.angle_alpha   90.00
_cell.angle_beta   90.00
_cell.angle_gamma   90.00
#
_symmetry.space_group_name_H-M   'P 1'
#
loop_
_entity.id
_entity.type
_entity.pdbx_description
1 polymer ?
#
loop_
_entity_poly.entity_id
_entity_poly.type
_entity_poly.pdbx_seq_one_letter_code
_entity_poly.pdbx_strand_id
1 'polypeptide(L)'
;MDNSKILFTALFLTGAFANAQQNGGSSPVDSLSVQRDSTMVLKENYNQINTEAALEAQKRAEEAQERAEKAQRETEKNLKKIAKEQRKTEKAQKALEKRQNKIADAESEIRKINRRIENEQEDLAKLEEKLQRVREKSNSSNEDVLKMEQKRNKQQIRVNDLKIKLEKKEKSLQKLRN
;
A
#
# COMPACT_ATOMS: atom_id res chain seq x y z
N MET A 1 -2.39 -21.99 3.11
CA MET A 1 -2.62 -22.85 1.95
C MET A 1 -4.09 -23.17 1.97
N ASP A 2 -4.90 -22.46 1.18
CA ASP A 2 -6.29 -22.83 0.94
C ASP A 2 -6.57 -22.62 -0.55
N ASN A 3 -6.68 -23.73 -1.25
CA ASN A 3 -6.83 -23.85 -2.69
C ASN A 3 -8.31 -24.01 -3.02
N SER A 4 -9.03 -22.92 -3.33
CA SER A 4 -10.35 -23.02 -3.93
C SER A 4 -10.22 -23.00 -5.46
N LYS A 5 -10.19 -24.19 -6.04
CA LYS A 5 -10.25 -24.44 -7.49
C LYS A 5 -11.67 -24.16 -7.97
N ILE A 6 -11.87 -23.02 -8.64
CA ILE A 6 -13.13 -22.72 -9.34
C ILE A 6 -13.11 -23.47 -10.68
N LEU A 7 -13.98 -24.47 -10.79
CA LEU A 7 -14.21 -25.28 -11.99
C LEU A 7 -14.88 -24.43 -13.08
N PHE A 8 -14.21 -24.28 -14.22
CA PHE A 8 -14.76 -23.72 -15.45
C PHE A 8 -15.56 -24.82 -16.17
N THR A 9 -16.89 -24.69 -16.26
CA THR A 9 -17.73 -25.60 -17.03
C THR A 9 -17.99 -25.00 -18.41
N ALA A 10 -17.25 -25.45 -19.42
CA ALA A 10 -17.50 -25.12 -20.82
C ALA A 10 -18.48 -26.14 -21.43
N LEU A 11 -19.70 -25.69 -21.75
CA LEU A 11 -20.72 -26.51 -22.41
C LEU A 11 -20.68 -26.21 -23.92
N PHE A 12 -19.94 -27.02 -24.68
CA PHE A 12 -20.04 -27.09 -26.13
C PHE A 12 -20.94 -28.27 -26.49
N LEU A 13 -22.10 -28.01 -27.11
CA LEU A 13 -22.85 -29.04 -27.82
C LEU A 13 -23.07 -28.61 -29.27
N THR A 14 -22.32 -29.28 -30.15
CA THR A 14 -22.36 -29.29 -31.60
C THR A 14 -23.64 -29.95 -32.13
N GLY A 15 -24.06 -29.52 -33.31
CA GLY A 15 -25.39 -29.75 -33.87
C GLY A 15 -25.67 -31.11 -34.51
N ALA A 16 -26.89 -31.22 -35.02
CA ALA A 16 -27.34 -32.28 -35.89
C ALA A 16 -27.96 -31.66 -37.16
N PHE A 17 -27.35 -31.95 -38.31
CA PHE A 17 -27.93 -31.73 -39.63
C PHE A 17 -28.95 -32.85 -39.91
N ALA A 18 -30.16 -32.49 -40.32
CA ALA A 18 -31.11 -33.42 -40.91
C ALA A 18 -31.25 -33.10 -42.40
N ASN A 19 -30.74 -33.97 -43.26
CA ASN A 19 -31.09 -34.04 -44.67
C ASN A 19 -32.14 -35.13 -44.85
N ALA A 20 -33.32 -34.76 -45.36
CA ALA A 20 -34.30 -35.70 -45.90
C ALA A 20 -34.62 -35.27 -47.33
N GLN A 21 -34.08 -36.02 -48.30
CA GLN A 21 -34.52 -35.97 -49.69
C GLN A 21 -35.68 -36.95 -49.87
N GLN A 22 -36.76 -36.50 -50.48
CA GLN A 22 -37.78 -37.38 -51.04
C GLN A 22 -38.13 -36.91 -52.46
N ASN A 23 -37.93 -37.80 -53.43
CA ASN A 23 -38.23 -37.65 -54.85
C ASN A 23 -39.68 -38.04 -55.16
N GLY A 24 -40.29 -37.34 -56.13
CA GLY A 24 -41.48 -37.74 -56.92
C GLY A 24 -41.84 -36.59 -57.87
N GLY A 25 -41.53 -36.62 -59.19
CA GLY A 25 -42.37 -37.17 -60.28
C GLY A 25 -43.67 -36.37 -60.46
N SER A 26 -44.11 -35.81 -61.60
CA SER A 26 -43.71 -35.73 -63.01
C SER A 26 -44.72 -34.83 -63.75
N SER A 27 -44.31 -33.98 -64.71
CA SER A 27 -44.95 -33.74 -66.03
C SER A 27 -44.45 -32.41 -66.64
N PRO A 28 -44.05 -32.35 -67.93
CA PRO A 28 -43.45 -31.17 -68.53
C PRO A 28 -44.38 -30.53 -69.57
N VAL A 29 -44.90 -29.33 -69.31
CA VAL A 29 -45.15 -28.34 -70.36
C VAL A 29 -45.35 -26.97 -69.70
N ASP A 30 -44.58 -25.99 -70.18
CA ASP A 30 -44.75 -24.54 -69.94
C ASP A 30 -44.42 -23.96 -68.55
N SER A 31 -43.60 -24.63 -67.75
CA SER A 31 -43.08 -24.08 -66.47
C SER A 31 -41.58 -23.72 -66.48
N LEU A 32 -40.82 -24.13 -67.51
CA LEU A 32 -39.35 -24.05 -67.51
C LEU A 32 -38.78 -22.63 -67.64
N SER A 33 -39.51 -21.69 -68.24
CA SER A 33 -39.11 -20.28 -68.31
C SER A 33 -39.40 -19.54 -67.00
N VAL A 34 -40.61 -19.70 -66.46
CA VAL A 34 -41.05 -19.09 -65.18
C VAL A 34 -40.31 -19.67 -63.96
N GLN A 35 -39.97 -20.96 -63.99
CA GLN A 35 -39.25 -21.64 -62.90
C GLN A 35 -37.75 -21.34 -62.92
N ARG A 36 -37.14 -21.05 -64.08
CA ARG A 36 -35.75 -20.54 -64.16
C ARG A 36 -35.64 -19.10 -63.65
N ASP A 37 -36.58 -18.23 -64.00
CA ASP A 37 -36.61 -16.85 -63.47
C ASP A 37 -36.84 -16.85 -61.95
N SER A 38 -37.80 -17.64 -61.46
CA SER A 38 -38.07 -17.74 -60.02
C SER A 38 -36.90 -18.32 -59.22
N THR A 39 -36.15 -19.27 -59.80
CA THR A 39 -34.97 -19.86 -59.14
C THR A 39 -33.73 -18.98 -59.21
N MET A 40 -33.58 -18.15 -60.25
CA MET A 40 -32.55 -17.11 -60.30
C MET A 40 -32.84 -15.99 -59.30
N VAL A 41 -34.07 -15.50 -59.23
CA VAL A 41 -34.49 -14.48 -58.25
C VAL A 41 -34.33 -14.98 -56.82
N LEU A 42 -34.69 -16.24 -56.53
CA LEU A 42 -34.47 -16.85 -55.21
C LEU A 42 -32.98 -17.01 -54.87
N LYS A 43 -32.12 -17.38 -55.84
CA LYS A 43 -30.66 -17.46 -55.63
C LYS A 43 -30.03 -16.09 -55.39
N GLU A 44 -30.44 -15.06 -56.13
CA GLU A 44 -29.96 -13.69 -55.92
C GLU A 44 -30.42 -13.14 -54.57
N ASN A 45 -31.69 -13.36 -54.18
CA ASN A 45 -32.20 -12.99 -52.86
C ASN A 45 -31.44 -13.72 -51.74
N TYR A 46 -31.18 -15.02 -51.90
CA TYR A 46 -30.45 -15.83 -50.90
C TYR A 46 -28.98 -15.39 -50.77
N ASN A 47 -28.33 -15.04 -51.88
CA ASN A 47 -26.96 -14.52 -51.86
C ASN A 47 -26.89 -13.11 -51.26
N GLN A 48 -27.85 -12.22 -51.57
CA GLN A 48 -27.94 -10.87 -50.98
C GLN A 48 -28.17 -10.92 -49.47
N ILE A 49 -29.12 -11.76 -49.00
CA ILE A 49 -29.41 -11.96 -47.58
C ILE A 49 -28.18 -12.53 -46.85
N ASN A 50 -27.45 -13.48 -47.46
CA ASN A 50 -26.22 -14.01 -46.86
C ASN A 50 -25.10 -12.97 -46.78
N THR A 51 -24.97 -12.09 -47.79
CA THR A 51 -23.99 -11.00 -47.74
C THR A 51 -24.33 -9.93 -46.71
N GLU A 52 -25.60 -9.57 -46.54
CA GLU A 52 -26.03 -8.64 -45.49
C GLU A 52 -25.87 -9.24 -44.08
N ALA A 53 -26.22 -10.53 -43.91
CA ALA A 53 -26.03 -11.24 -42.64
C ALA A 53 -24.55 -11.36 -42.27
N ALA A 54 -23.67 -11.60 -43.25
CA ALA A 54 -22.22 -11.63 -43.05
C ALA A 54 -21.66 -10.24 -42.68
N LEU A 55 -22.16 -9.17 -43.32
CA LEU A 55 -21.76 -7.79 -43.03
C LEU A 55 -22.20 -7.35 -41.62
N GLU A 56 -23.43 -7.68 -41.21
CA GLU A 56 -23.91 -7.43 -39.85
C GLU A 56 -23.12 -8.22 -38.81
N ALA A 57 -22.81 -9.50 -39.08
CA ALA A 57 -22.00 -10.31 -38.19
C ALA A 57 -20.59 -9.72 -38.02
N GLN A 58 -19.99 -9.21 -39.10
CA GLN A 58 -18.69 -8.55 -39.08
C GLN A 58 -18.72 -7.25 -38.26
N LYS A 59 -19.74 -6.39 -38.43
CA LYS A 59 -19.93 -5.19 -37.60
C LYS A 59 -20.11 -5.51 -36.12
N ARG A 60 -20.93 -6.52 -35.78
CA ARG A 60 -21.11 -6.95 -34.39
C ARG A 60 -19.80 -7.48 -33.78
N ALA A 61 -19.00 -8.20 -34.54
CA ALA A 61 -17.70 -8.70 -34.09
C ALA A 61 -16.71 -7.53 -33.85
N GLU A 62 -16.68 -6.54 -34.74
CA GLU A 62 -15.85 -5.34 -34.60
C GLU A 62 -16.26 -4.51 -33.38
N GLU A 63 -17.55 -4.26 -33.17
CA GLU A 63 -18.06 -3.59 -31.98
C GLU A 63 -17.74 -4.36 -30.68
N ALA A 64 -17.86 -5.68 -30.70
CA ALA A 64 -17.52 -6.52 -29.55
C ALA A 64 -16.01 -6.45 -29.24
N GLN A 65 -15.17 -6.44 -30.26
CA GLN A 65 -13.73 -6.28 -30.11
C GLN A 65 -13.37 -4.89 -29.56
N GLU A 66 -13.97 -3.82 -30.07
CA GLU A 66 -13.74 -2.46 -29.59
C GLU A 66 -14.17 -2.30 -28.11
N ARG A 67 -15.32 -2.89 -27.73
CA ARG A 67 -15.77 -2.92 -26.32
C ARG A 67 -14.80 -3.69 -25.43
N ALA A 68 -14.31 -4.85 -25.89
CA ALA A 68 -13.34 -5.64 -25.14
C ALA A 68 -12.01 -4.89 -24.95
N GLU A 69 -11.51 -4.20 -25.98
CA GLU A 69 -10.31 -3.37 -25.88
C GLU A 69 -10.49 -2.19 -24.92
N LYS A 70 -11.63 -1.50 -24.97
CA LYS A 70 -11.94 -0.41 -24.02
C LYS A 70 -11.94 -0.92 -22.58
N ALA A 71 -12.59 -2.06 -22.32
CA ALA A 71 -12.62 -2.68 -21.00
C ALA A 71 -11.23 -3.10 -20.51
N GLN A 72 -10.38 -3.65 -21.39
CA GLN A 72 -8.98 -3.97 -21.07
C GLN A 72 -8.16 -2.71 -20.73
N ARG A 73 -8.30 -1.65 -21.53
CA ARG A 73 -7.60 -0.38 -21.26
C ARG A 73 -8.04 0.25 -19.93
N GLU A 74 -9.32 0.16 -19.58
CA GLU A 74 -9.84 0.65 -18.30
C GLU A 74 -9.35 -0.17 -17.11
N THR A 75 -9.38 -1.49 -17.22
CA THR A 75 -8.84 -2.39 -16.18
C THR A 75 -7.34 -2.17 -15.96
N GLU A 76 -6.54 -2.04 -17.02
CA GLU A 76 -5.14 -1.67 -16.90
C GLU A 76 -4.92 -0.32 -16.21
N LYS A 77 -5.71 0.70 -16.57
CA LYS A 77 -5.63 2.02 -15.92
C LYS A 77 -5.95 1.92 -14.43
N ASN A 78 -6.95 1.12 -14.06
CA ASN A 78 -7.33 0.90 -12.67
C ASN A 78 -6.25 0.13 -11.90
N LEU A 79 -5.67 -0.92 -12.48
CA LEU A 79 -4.53 -1.63 -11.88
C LEU A 79 -3.32 -0.71 -11.68
N LYS A 80 -3.01 0.14 -12.67
CA LYS A 80 -1.95 1.15 -12.55
C LYS A 80 -2.23 2.17 -11.44
N LYS A 81 -3.48 2.58 -11.22
CA LYS A 81 -3.87 3.46 -10.11
C LYS A 81 -3.69 2.77 -8.76
N ILE A 82 -4.19 1.54 -8.61
CA ILE A 82 -4.06 0.73 -7.40
C ILE A 82 -2.58 0.53 -7.05
N ALA A 83 -1.75 0.13 -8.01
CA ALA A 83 -0.31 -0.04 -7.78
C ALA A 83 0.39 1.25 -7.33
N LYS A 84 -0.02 2.41 -7.87
CA LYS A 84 0.51 3.72 -7.43
C LYS A 84 0.07 4.03 -6.00
N GLU A 85 -1.17 3.76 -5.63
CA GLU A 85 -1.68 3.97 -4.28
C GLU A 85 -0.99 3.05 -3.26
N GLN A 86 -0.84 1.76 -3.57
CA GLN A 86 -0.09 0.81 -2.74
C GLN A 86 1.34 1.30 -2.49
N ARG A 87 2.05 1.76 -3.53
CA ARG A 87 3.39 2.34 -3.39
C ARG A 87 3.42 3.59 -2.52
N LYS A 88 2.41 4.46 -2.59
CA LYS A 88 2.30 5.64 -1.73
C LYS A 88 2.11 5.22 -0.27
N THR A 89 1.21 4.26 -0.03
CA THR A 89 0.95 3.72 1.31
C THR A 89 2.19 3.08 1.91
N GLU A 90 2.90 2.24 1.15
CA GLU A 90 4.15 1.62 1.62
C GLU A 90 5.22 2.66 1.98
N LYS A 91 5.37 3.70 1.16
CA LYS A 91 6.27 4.82 1.46
C LYS A 91 5.86 5.56 2.73
N ALA A 92 4.56 5.82 2.92
CA ALA A 92 4.04 6.47 4.12
C ALA A 92 4.28 5.62 5.38
N GLN A 93 4.05 4.29 5.30
CA GLN A 93 4.33 3.36 6.39
C GLN A 93 5.81 3.35 6.76
N LYS A 94 6.71 3.24 5.78
CA LYS A 94 8.17 3.30 6.03
C LYS A 94 8.61 4.64 6.62
N ALA A 95 7.99 5.75 6.22
CA ALA A 95 8.27 7.06 6.79
C ALA A 95 7.80 7.15 8.25
N LEU A 96 6.62 6.59 8.55
CA LEU A 96 6.06 6.53 9.89
C LEU A 96 6.92 5.66 10.82
N GLU A 97 7.34 4.48 10.37
CA GLU A 97 8.23 3.59 11.11
C GLU A 97 9.57 4.28 11.44
N LYS A 98 10.18 4.96 10.45
CA LYS A 98 11.39 5.76 10.68
C LYS A 98 11.17 6.88 11.69
N ARG A 99 10.01 7.53 11.70
CA ARG A 99 9.67 8.58 12.68
C ARG A 99 9.53 7.97 14.07
N GLN A 100 8.85 6.84 14.21
CA GLN A 100 8.68 6.12 15.47
C GLN A 100 10.02 5.67 16.04
N ASN A 101 10.93 5.13 15.22
CA ASN A 101 12.26 4.73 15.66
C ASN A 101 13.07 5.93 16.20
N LYS A 102 13.04 7.08 15.49
CA LYS A 102 13.68 8.31 15.98
C LYS A 102 13.11 8.81 17.31
N ILE A 103 11.79 8.69 17.49
CA ILE A 103 11.12 9.03 18.75
C ILE A 103 11.59 8.09 19.87
N ALA A 104 11.61 6.78 19.62
CA ALA A 104 12.04 5.78 20.59
C ALA A 104 13.52 5.98 21.02
N ASP A 105 14.39 6.28 20.06
CA ASP A 105 15.81 6.60 20.33
C ASP A 105 15.95 7.84 21.21
N ALA A 106 15.23 8.92 20.87
CA ALA A 106 15.25 10.16 21.65
C ALA A 106 14.71 9.97 23.07
N GLU A 107 13.64 9.20 23.25
CA GLU A 107 13.12 8.83 24.57
C GLU A 107 14.11 7.99 25.38
N SER A 108 14.83 7.07 24.73
CA SER A 108 15.88 6.28 25.36
C SER A 108 17.02 7.15 25.87
N GLU A 109 17.46 8.14 25.09
CA GLU A 109 18.47 9.10 25.52
C GLU A 109 18.00 9.97 26.69
N ILE A 110 16.76 10.45 26.67
CA ILE A 110 16.16 11.20 27.78
C ILE A 110 16.17 10.36 29.06
N ARG A 111 15.74 9.09 29.00
CA ARG A 111 15.80 8.17 30.15
C ARG A 111 17.22 8.00 30.69
N LYS A 112 18.23 7.89 29.81
CA LYS A 112 19.64 7.81 30.22
C LYS A 112 20.10 9.09 30.91
N ILE A 113 19.72 10.26 30.40
CA ILE A 113 20.08 11.55 31.02
C ILE A 113 19.42 11.68 32.39
N ASN A 114 18.13 11.34 32.53
CA ASN A 114 17.43 11.36 33.81
C ASN A 114 18.10 10.49 34.87
N ARG A 115 18.47 9.25 34.53
CA ARG A 115 19.24 8.38 35.45
C ARG A 115 20.56 8.99 35.89
N ARG A 116 21.26 9.68 34.98
CA ARG A 116 22.52 10.37 35.33
C ARG A 116 22.25 11.56 36.25
N ILE A 117 21.17 12.31 36.04
CA ILE A 117 20.76 13.39 36.93
C ILE A 117 20.46 12.84 38.33
N GLU A 118 19.69 11.75 38.43
CA GLU A 118 19.36 11.09 39.70
C GLU A 118 20.63 10.69 40.46
N ASN A 119 21.56 10.00 39.80
CA ASN A 119 22.83 9.59 40.41
C ASN A 119 23.67 10.80 40.87
N GLU A 120 23.79 11.83 40.04
CA GLU A 120 24.58 13.02 40.38
C GLU A 120 23.90 13.85 41.49
N GLN A 121 22.57 13.79 41.63
CA GLN A 121 21.84 14.38 42.75
C GLN A 121 22.04 13.59 44.04
N GLU A 122 22.07 12.26 43.99
CA GLU A 122 22.37 11.43 45.14
C GLU A 122 23.80 11.69 45.66
N ASP A 123 24.77 11.79 44.75
CA ASP A 123 26.15 12.13 45.09
C ASP A 123 26.29 13.55 45.65
N LEU A 124 25.51 14.50 45.13
CA LEU A 124 25.43 15.85 45.67
C LEU A 124 24.91 15.84 47.12
N ALA A 125 23.82 15.12 47.39
CA ALA A 125 23.26 15.00 48.73
C ALA A 125 24.28 14.39 49.72
N LYS A 126 25.00 13.35 49.32
CA LYS A 126 26.09 12.76 50.12
C LYS A 126 27.23 13.76 50.38
N LEU A 127 27.56 14.61 49.41
CA LEU A 127 28.58 15.66 49.58
C LEU A 127 28.11 16.77 50.53
N GLU A 128 26.83 17.16 50.45
CA GLU A 128 26.22 18.14 51.35
C GLU A 128 26.20 17.63 52.79
N GLU A 129 25.81 16.38 53.01
CA GLU A 129 25.84 15.75 54.33
C GLU A 129 27.27 15.69 54.89
N LYS A 130 28.25 15.28 54.08
CA LYS A 130 29.66 15.27 54.49
C LYS A 130 30.18 16.67 54.82
N LEU A 131 29.81 17.68 54.02
CA LEU A 131 30.20 19.07 54.27
C LEU A 131 29.61 19.57 55.59
N GLN A 132 28.35 19.25 55.88
CA GLN A 132 27.71 19.60 57.14
C GLN A 132 28.45 18.96 58.32
N ARG A 133 28.72 17.65 58.28
CA ARG A 133 29.48 16.94 59.32
C ARG A 133 30.87 17.53 59.54
N VAL A 134 31.55 17.96 58.47
CA VAL A 134 32.87 18.63 58.58
C VAL A 134 32.71 19.97 59.29
N ARG A 135 31.71 20.79 58.92
CA ARG A 135 31.45 22.09 59.57
C ARG A 135 31.09 21.98 61.05
N GLU A 136 30.39 20.91 61.44
CA GLU A 136 29.99 20.66 62.83
C GLU A 136 31.15 20.13 63.70
N LYS A 137 32.23 19.65 63.09
CA LYS A 137 33.38 19.11 63.81
C LYS A 137 34.24 20.25 64.35
N SER A 138 34.40 20.35 65.67
CA SER A 138 35.13 21.43 66.35
C SER A 138 36.59 21.64 65.91
N ASN A 139 37.20 20.63 65.26
CA ASN A 139 38.61 20.63 64.85
C ASN A 139 38.79 20.60 63.31
N SER A 140 37.76 20.90 62.52
CA SER A 140 37.90 20.97 61.06
C SER A 140 38.70 22.20 60.63
N SER A 141 39.67 22.03 59.73
CA SER A 141 40.36 23.17 59.12
C SER A 141 39.44 23.88 58.12
N ASN A 142 39.55 25.22 58.05
CA ASN A 142 38.90 26.02 57.00
C ASN A 142 39.26 25.53 55.59
N GLU A 143 40.47 25.00 55.41
CA GLU A 143 40.91 24.45 54.12
C GLU A 143 40.11 23.22 53.70
N ASP A 144 39.77 22.35 54.66
CA ASP A 144 38.99 21.14 54.40
C ASP A 144 37.54 21.48 54.01
N VAL A 145 36.95 22.45 54.70
CA VAL A 145 35.62 23.00 54.38
C VAL A 145 35.61 23.56 52.96
N LEU A 146 36.58 24.39 52.60
CA LEU A 146 36.69 24.99 51.26
C LEU A 146 36.85 23.93 50.16
N LYS A 147 37.70 22.90 50.37
CA LYS A 147 37.87 21.79 49.41
C LYS A 147 36.56 21.03 49.20
N MET A 148 35.80 20.79 50.26
CA MET A 148 34.50 20.11 50.17
C MET A 148 33.44 20.98 49.48
N GLU A 149 33.41 22.29 49.75
CA GLU A 149 32.53 23.23 49.06
C GLU A 149 32.82 23.30 47.55
N GLN A 150 34.10 23.30 47.17
CA GLN A 150 34.52 23.25 45.77
C GLN A 150 34.04 21.97 45.08
N LYS A 151 34.17 20.80 45.75
CA LYS A 151 33.65 19.52 45.22
C LYS A 151 32.13 19.57 45.03
N ARG A 152 31.40 20.07 46.04
CA ARG A 152 29.95 20.26 45.98
C ARG A 152 29.54 21.19 44.84
N ASN A 153 30.24 22.31 44.65
CA ASN A 153 29.96 23.24 43.56
C ASN A 153 30.21 22.59 42.17
N LYS A 154 31.33 21.87 41.99
CA LYS A 154 31.59 21.11 40.76
C LYS A 154 30.48 20.09 40.47
N GLN A 155 29.99 19.41 41.51
CA GLN A 155 28.87 18.46 41.40
C GLN A 155 27.57 19.17 40.98
N GLN A 156 27.26 20.31 41.58
CA GLN A 156 26.09 21.12 41.23
C GLN A 156 26.13 21.59 39.76
N ILE A 157 27.30 22.00 39.28
CA ILE A 157 27.49 22.39 37.86
C ILE A 157 27.19 21.20 36.94
N ARG A 158 27.68 19.99 37.25
CA ARG A 158 27.37 18.79 36.47
C ARG A 158 25.88 18.49 36.40
N VAL A 159 25.18 18.59 37.53
CA VAL A 159 23.72 18.41 37.58
C VAL A 159 23.02 19.43 36.67
N ASN A 160 23.42 20.69 36.73
CA ASN A 160 22.84 21.75 35.90
C ASN A 160 23.11 21.53 34.41
N ASP A 161 24.33 21.13 34.03
CA ASP A 161 24.68 20.81 32.65
C ASP A 161 23.84 19.66 32.09
N LEU A 162 23.58 18.63 32.90
CA LEU A 162 22.71 17.52 32.52
C LEU A 162 21.26 17.97 32.36
N LYS A 163 20.74 18.83 33.24
CA LYS A 163 19.39 19.41 33.10
C LYS A 163 19.23 20.23 31.82
N ILE A 164 20.24 21.03 31.45
CA ILE A 164 20.25 21.77 30.18
C ILE A 164 20.25 20.80 28.98
N LYS A 165 21.03 19.72 29.05
CA LYS A 165 21.03 18.68 28.00
C LYS A 165 19.69 17.97 27.89
N LEU A 166 19.05 17.66 29.02
CA LEU A 166 17.71 17.08 29.08
C LEU A 166 16.71 17.99 28.37
N GLU A 167 16.64 19.27 28.75
CA GLU A 167 15.70 20.24 28.17
C GLU A 167 15.88 20.35 26.64
N LYS A 168 17.12 20.37 26.14
CA LYS A 168 17.40 20.39 24.70
C LYS A 168 16.90 19.13 23.99
N LYS A 169 17.03 17.96 24.63
CA LYS A 169 16.56 16.68 24.09
C LYS A 169 15.04 16.57 24.13
N GLU A 170 14.40 17.03 25.20
CA GLU A 170 12.94 17.09 25.31
C GLU A 170 12.32 18.02 24.27
N LYS A 171 12.90 19.20 24.05
CA LYS A 171 12.49 20.11 22.95
C LYS A 171 12.64 19.45 21.59
N SER A 172 13.73 18.72 21.36
CA SER A 172 13.95 17.98 20.11
C SER A 172 12.91 16.86 19.94
N LEU A 173 12.59 16.12 21.00
CA LEU A 173 11.56 15.08 21.00
C LEU A 173 10.17 15.66 20.72
N GLN A 174 9.83 16.81 21.31
CA GLN A 174 8.57 17.49 21.06
C GLN A 174 8.42 17.87 19.58
N LYS A 175 9.50 18.36 18.95
CA LYS A 175 9.54 18.62 17.50
C LYS A 175 9.44 17.36 16.64
N LEU A 176 9.83 16.19 17.14
CA LEU A 176 9.66 14.93 16.43
C LEU A 176 8.22 14.40 16.52
N ARG A 177 7.50 14.73 17.60
CA ARG A 177 6.12 14.29 17.85
C ARG A 177 5.08 15.17 17.16
N ASN A 178 5.34 16.47 17.05
CA ASN A 178 4.54 17.41 16.25
C ASN A 178 4.93 17.28 14.78
#